data_AF-A0A0D0CRL0-F1
#
_entry.id   AF-A0A0D0CRL0-F1
#
_cell.length_a   1.000
_cell.length_b   1.000
_cell.length_c   1.000
_cell.angle_alpha   90.00
_cell.angle_beta   90.00
_cell.angle_gamma   90.00
#
_symmetry.space_group_name_H-M   'P 1'
#
loop_
_entity.id
_entity.type
_entity.pdbx_description
1 polymer ?
#
loop_
_entity_poly.entity_id
_entity_poly.type
_entity_poly.pdbx_seq_one_letter_code
_entity_poly.pdbx_strand_id
1 'polypeptide(L)'
;MTGVRDYGEASFLKRSRIRISTAATNAHQVARPTLSDRASGLHQSRQKAAKNSQVLSGAEEKALTDWLNFNSSAATPLHARDLRARAFGISGKMPGRHWHDRFLQ
;
A
#
# COMPACT_ATOMS: atom_id res chain seq x y z
N MET A 1 -40.78 -24.61 26.71
CA MET A 1 -39.51 -24.91 25.99
C MET A 1 -39.83 -25.09 24.52
N THR A 2 -39.58 -24.08 23.69
CA THR A 2 -39.61 -24.22 22.22
C THR A 2 -38.56 -23.26 21.66
N GLY A 3 -37.36 -23.79 21.43
CA GLY A 3 -36.29 -23.08 20.74
C GLY A 3 -36.62 -22.98 19.26
N VAL A 4 -37.06 -21.82 18.83
CA VAL A 4 -37.14 -21.47 17.40
C VAL A 4 -35.70 -21.38 16.91
N ARG A 5 -35.30 -22.32 16.06
CA ARG A 5 -33.98 -22.31 15.45
C ARG A 5 -33.98 -21.28 14.32
N ASP A 6 -33.29 -20.16 14.53
CA ASP A 6 -33.03 -19.08 13.56
C ASP A 6 -32.19 -19.57 12.36
N TYR A 7 -32.74 -20.45 11.53
CA TYR A 7 -32.09 -20.92 10.30
C TYR A 7 -32.25 -19.94 9.11
N GLY A 8 -33.08 -18.90 9.25
CA GLY A 8 -33.36 -17.93 8.19
C GLY A 8 -32.23 -16.93 7.97
N GLU A 9 -31.64 -16.43 9.05
CA GLU A 9 -30.66 -15.35 9.01
C GLU A 9 -29.31 -15.81 8.42
N ALA A 10 -28.82 -16.98 8.85
CA ALA A 10 -27.60 -17.57 8.32
C ALA A 10 -27.71 -17.89 6.82
N SER A 11 -28.88 -18.33 6.37
CA SER A 11 -29.17 -18.66 4.97
C SER A 11 -29.25 -17.41 4.09
N PHE A 12 -29.81 -16.32 4.62
CA PHE A 12 -29.89 -15.03 3.97
C PHE A 12 -28.51 -14.39 3.79
N LEU A 13 -27.70 -14.39 4.86
CA LEU A 13 -26.31 -13.90 4.85
C LEU A 13 -25.41 -14.69 3.88
N LYS A 14 -25.63 -16.00 3.74
CA LYS A 14 -24.88 -16.84 2.78
C LYS A 14 -25.26 -16.52 1.34
N ARG A 15 -26.56 -16.32 1.05
CA ARG A 15 -27.07 -15.95 -0.28
C ARG A 15 -26.65 -14.53 -0.70
N SER A 16 -26.63 -13.57 0.22
CA SER A 16 -26.22 -12.20 -0.08
C SER A 16 -24.72 -12.13 -0.46
N ARG A 17 -23.85 -12.84 0.27
CA ARG A 17 -22.40 -12.91 0.00
C ARG A 17 -22.07 -13.49 -1.38
N ILE A 18 -22.80 -14.52 -1.83
CA ILE A 18 -22.62 -15.15 -3.15
C ILE A 18 -22.96 -14.19 -4.29
N ARG A 19 -24.07 -13.43 -4.17
CA ARG A 19 -24.51 -12.47 -5.19
C ARG A 19 -23.52 -11.30 -5.33
N ILE A 20 -23.02 -10.77 -4.21
CA ILE A 20 -22.01 -9.70 -4.21
C ILE A 20 -20.73 -10.18 -4.92
N SER A 21 -20.27 -11.41 -4.65
CA SER A 21 -19.07 -11.95 -5.32
C SER A 21 -19.24 -12.15 -6.83
N THR A 22 -20.44 -12.51 -7.28
CA THR A 22 -20.72 -12.77 -8.70
C THR A 22 -20.85 -11.46 -9.48
N ALA A 23 -21.55 -10.48 -8.91
CA ALA A 23 -21.63 -9.13 -9.47
C ALA A 23 -20.24 -8.48 -9.58
N ALA A 24 -19.40 -8.60 -8.54
CA ALA A 24 -18.03 -8.09 -8.56
C ALA A 24 -17.12 -8.85 -9.55
N THR A 25 -17.31 -10.16 -9.73
CA THR A 25 -16.60 -10.95 -10.74
C THR A 25 -16.89 -10.43 -12.14
N ASN A 26 -18.16 -10.16 -12.44
CA ASN A 26 -18.57 -9.65 -13.75
C ASN A 26 -18.09 -8.21 -13.98
N ALA A 27 -18.15 -7.36 -12.96
CA ALA A 27 -17.72 -5.96 -13.04
C ALA A 27 -16.21 -5.80 -13.23
N HIS A 28 -15.40 -6.66 -12.61
CA HIS A 28 -13.95 -6.53 -12.61
C HIS A 28 -13.23 -7.58 -13.47
N GLN A 29 -13.95 -8.55 -14.04
CA GLN A 29 -13.40 -9.68 -14.78
C GLN A 29 -12.29 -10.43 -14.00
N VAL A 30 -12.46 -10.52 -12.67
CA VAL A 30 -11.52 -11.20 -11.77
C VAL A 30 -12.17 -12.46 -11.22
N ALA A 31 -11.46 -13.58 -11.26
CA ALA A 31 -11.95 -14.85 -10.73
C ALA A 31 -12.43 -14.73 -9.26
N ARG A 32 -13.55 -15.40 -8.95
CA ARG A 32 -14.12 -15.45 -7.59
C ARG A 32 -13.12 -15.80 -6.47
N PRO A 33 -12.22 -16.81 -6.60
CA PRO A 33 -11.23 -17.10 -5.56
C PRO A 33 -10.34 -15.90 -5.27
N THR A 34 -9.83 -15.23 -6.31
CA THR A 34 -9.00 -14.03 -6.17
C THR A 34 -9.74 -12.89 -5.44
N LEU A 35 -11.05 -12.72 -5.66
CA LEU A 35 -11.85 -11.74 -4.91
C LEU A 35 -12.03 -12.15 -3.45
N SER A 36 -12.25 -13.44 -3.18
CA SER A 36 -12.33 -13.98 -1.83
C SER A 36 -11.00 -13.82 -1.07
N ASP A 37 -9.87 -14.05 -1.73
CA ASP A 37 -8.52 -13.91 -1.16
C ASP A 37 -8.19 -12.44 -0.85
N ARG A 38 -8.61 -11.52 -1.72
CA ARG A 38 -8.50 -10.08 -1.43
C ARG A 38 -9.41 -9.64 -0.28
N ALA A 39 -10.65 -10.15 -0.23
CA ALA A 39 -11.61 -9.81 0.82
C ALA A 39 -11.21 -10.38 2.20
N SER A 40 -10.57 -11.56 2.22
CA SER A 40 -9.98 -12.14 3.43
C SER A 40 -8.64 -11.49 3.82
N GLY A 41 -8.07 -10.65 2.96
CA GLY A 41 -6.81 -9.94 3.21
C GLY A 41 -5.55 -10.75 2.93
N LEU A 42 -5.67 -11.95 2.34
CA LEU A 42 -4.54 -12.77 1.91
C LEU A 42 -3.66 -12.02 0.88
N HIS A 43 -4.30 -11.22 0.03
CA HIS A 43 -3.62 -10.34 -0.92
C HIS A 43 -3.78 -8.88 -0.55
N GLN A 44 -2.65 -8.18 -0.38
CA GLN A 44 -2.63 -6.73 -0.21
C GLN A 44 -2.49 -6.04 -1.56
N SER A 45 -3.15 -4.90 -1.73
CA SER A 45 -2.94 -4.05 -2.90
C SER A 45 -1.52 -3.49 -2.91
N ARG A 46 -0.98 -3.25 -4.11
CA ARG A 46 0.35 -2.62 -4.26
C ARG A 46 0.45 -1.28 -3.53
N GLN A 47 -0.62 -0.48 -3.54
CA GLN A 47 -0.69 0.79 -2.82
C GLN A 47 -0.57 0.61 -1.31
N LYS A 48 -1.25 -0.40 -0.73
CA LYS A 48 -1.18 -0.69 0.70
C LYS A 48 0.21 -1.19 1.10
N ALA A 49 0.80 -2.07 0.30
CA ALA A 49 2.17 -2.54 0.50
C ALA A 49 3.18 -1.37 0.40
N ALA A 50 3.01 -0.48 -0.58
CA ALA A 50 3.86 0.68 -0.78
C ALA A 50 3.86 1.62 0.44
N LYS A 51 2.67 1.96 0.96
CA LYS A 51 2.53 2.76 2.19
C LYS A 51 3.28 2.15 3.37
N ASN A 52 3.19 0.83 3.55
CA ASN A 52 3.89 0.14 4.64
C ASN A 52 5.42 0.14 4.46
N SER A 53 5.89 0.13 3.21
CA SER A 53 7.31 0.15 2.86
C SER A 53 7.92 1.55 2.75
N GLN A 54 7.15 2.61 3.02
CA GLN A 54 7.61 3.98 2.85
C GLN A 54 8.70 4.30 3.88
N VAL A 55 9.84 4.78 3.37
CA VAL A 55 11.01 5.09 4.19
C VAL A 55 10.80 6.42 4.91
N LEU A 56 10.32 7.42 4.18
CA LEU A 56 10.12 8.78 4.66
C LEU A 56 8.63 9.07 4.86
N SER A 57 8.29 9.84 5.89
CA SER A 57 6.97 10.46 5.99
C SER A 57 6.87 11.67 5.05
N GLY A 58 5.66 12.16 4.77
CA GLY A 58 5.49 13.31 3.87
C GLY A 58 6.22 14.58 4.33
N ALA A 59 6.37 14.78 5.64
CA ALA A 59 7.16 15.90 6.17
C ALA A 59 8.67 15.72 5.95
N GLU A 60 9.17 14.49 6.08
CA GLU A 60 10.57 14.13 5.87
C GLU A 60 10.94 14.18 4.39
N GLU A 61 10.05 13.74 3.49
CA GLU A 61 10.21 13.89 2.05
C GLU A 61 10.32 15.36 1.66
N LYS A 62 9.49 16.23 2.25
CA LYS A 62 9.57 17.67 2.03
C LYS A 62 10.92 18.24 2.45
N ALA A 63 11.40 17.91 3.66
CA ALA A 63 12.69 18.36 4.14
C ALA A 63 13.85 17.89 3.24
N LEU A 64 13.79 16.64 2.75
CA LEU A 64 14.79 16.10 1.84
C LEU A 64 14.74 16.76 0.45
N THR A 65 13.55 17.12 -0.02
CA THR A 65 13.32 17.84 -1.28
C THR A 65 13.83 19.27 -1.21
N ASP A 66 13.58 19.98 -0.10
CA ASP A 66 14.11 21.33 0.13
C ASP A 66 15.64 21.32 0.14
N TRP A 67 16.24 20.31 0.77
CA TRP A 67 17.69 20.10 0.71
C TRP A 67 18.18 19.83 -0.72
N LEU A 68 17.50 18.99 -1.50
CA LEU A 68 17.85 18.74 -2.90
C LEU A 68 17.80 20.01 -3.75
N ASN A 69 16.76 20.82 -3.59
CA ASN A 69 16.62 22.09 -4.29
C ASN A 69 17.76 23.06 -3.96
N PHE A 70 18.16 23.13 -2.69
CA PHE A 70 19.32 23.92 -2.27
C PHE A 70 20.62 23.44 -2.94
N ASN A 71 20.87 22.14 -3.01
CA ASN A 71 22.06 21.61 -3.69
C ASN A 71 22.04 21.84 -5.20
N SER A 72 20.88 21.70 -5.83
CA SER A 72 20.72 22.02 -7.24
C SER A 72 21.09 23.49 -7.52
N SER A 73 20.71 24.41 -6.62
CA SER A 73 21.08 25.83 -6.74
C SER A 73 22.58 26.08 -6.53
N ALA A 74 23.25 25.24 -5.74
CA ALA A 74 24.68 25.32 -5.47
C ALA A 74 25.55 24.58 -6.51
N ALA A 75 24.94 24.05 -7.58
CA ALA A 75 25.61 23.23 -8.60
C ALA A 75 26.41 22.04 -8.03
N THR A 76 26.01 21.52 -6.87
CA THR A 76 26.66 20.36 -6.26
C THR A 76 26.10 19.07 -6.88
N PRO A 77 26.95 18.18 -7.43
CA PRO A 77 26.47 16.96 -8.04
C PRO A 77 25.83 16.04 -6.99
N LEU A 78 24.64 15.56 -7.28
CA LEU A 78 23.91 14.66 -6.39
C LEU A 78 24.42 13.23 -6.54
N HIS A 79 25.04 12.69 -5.49
CA HIS A 79 25.42 11.28 -5.45
C HIS A 79 24.34 10.43 -4.76
N ALA A 80 23.94 9.32 -5.38
CA ALA A 80 22.90 8.42 -4.86
C ALA A 80 23.17 7.90 -3.44
N ARG A 81 24.45 7.68 -3.11
CA ARG A 81 24.89 7.30 -1.76
C ARG A 81 24.54 8.35 -0.71
N ASP A 82 24.77 9.62 -1.03
CA ASP A 82 24.59 10.73 -0.08
C ASP A 82 23.11 11.01 0.14
N LEU A 83 22.31 10.91 -0.93
CA LEU A 83 20.86 10.98 -0.84
C LEU A 83 20.30 9.90 0.10
N ARG A 84 20.76 8.64 -0.05
CA ARG A 84 20.35 7.54 0.84
C ARG A 84 20.83 7.74 2.28
N ALA A 85 22.06 8.22 2.47
CA ALA A 85 22.60 8.49 3.79
C ALA A 85 21.80 9.57 4.53
N ARG A 86 21.36 10.61 3.82
CA ARG A 86 20.50 11.67 4.37
C ARG A 86 19.09 11.18 4.67
N ALA A 87 18.49 10.41 3.76
CA ALA A 87 17.19 9.78 4.02
C ALA A 87 17.22 8.87 5.26
N PHE A 88 18.33 8.13 5.45
CA PHE A 88 18.57 7.35 6.67
C PHE A 88 18.73 8.26 7.90
N GLY A 89 19.50 9.33 7.81
CA GLY A 89 19.69 10.27 8.93
C GLY A 89 18.39 10.95 9.39
N ILE A 90 17.44 11.17 8.48
CA ILE A 90 16.13 11.76 8.79
C ILE A 90 15.18 10.71 9.38
N SER A 91 15.01 9.57 8.69
CA SER A 91 13.97 8.58 9.05
C SER A 91 14.40 7.51 10.05
N GLY A 92 15.72 7.33 10.24
CA GLY A 92 16.29 6.18 10.95
C GLY A 92 16.13 4.83 10.23
N LYS A 93 15.51 4.80 9.04
CA LYS A 93 15.25 3.58 8.26
C LYS A 93 16.19 3.51 7.07
N MET A 94 16.87 2.38 6.90
CA MET A 94 17.83 2.21 5.81
C MET A 94 17.09 2.10 4.46
N PRO A 95 17.25 3.06 3.52
CA PRO A 95 16.64 2.96 2.21
C PRO A 95 17.30 1.85 1.39
N GLY A 96 16.54 1.12 0.58
CA GLY A 96 17.08 0.08 -0.30
C GLY A 96 18.00 0.62 -1.41
N ARG A 97 18.74 -0.26 -2.10
CA ARG A 97 19.72 0.12 -3.13
C ARG A 97 19.11 1.01 -4.22
N HIS A 98 17.97 0.60 -4.77
CA HIS A 98 17.23 1.29 -5.84
C HIS A 98 16.12 2.21 -5.30
N TRP A 99 16.26 2.67 -4.06
CA TRP A 99 15.28 3.58 -3.47
C TRP A 99 15.39 4.98 -4.10
N HIS A 100 16.61 5.47 -4.31
CA HIS A 100 16.88 6.78 -4.92
C HIS A 100 16.27 6.92 -6.32
N ASP A 101 16.35 5.87 -7.15
CA ASP A 101 15.73 5.82 -8.48
C ASP A 101 14.22 6.08 -8.42
N ARG A 102 13.54 5.53 -7.40
CA ARG A 102 12.09 5.70 -7.21
C ARG A 102 11.72 7.01 -6.53
N PHE A 103 12.65 7.61 -5.79
CA PHE A 103 12.44 8.89 -5.10
C PHE A 103 12.57 10.09 -6.06
N LEU A 104 13.38 9.96 -7.11
CA LEU A 104 13.66 11.01 -8.09
C LEU A 104 12.81 10.91 -9.38
N GLN A 105 11.91 9.92 -9.46
CA GLN A 105 10.93 9.77 -10.56
C GLN A 105 9.75 10.71 -10.38
#